data_AF-A0A7C7XE64-F1
#
_entry.id   AF-A0A7C7XE64-F1
#
_cell.length_a   1.000
_cell.length_b   1.000
_cell.length_c   1.000
_cell.angle_alpha   90.00
_cell.angle_beta   90.00
_cell.angle_gamma   90.00
#
_symmetry.space_group_name_H-M   'P 1'
#
loop_
_entity.id
_entity.type
_entity.pdbx_description
1 polymer ?
#
loop_
_entity_poly.entity_id
_entity_poly.type
_entity_poly.pdbx_seq_one_letter_code
_entity_poly.pdbx_strand_id
1 'polypeptide(L)'
;MLLILGWLGSLLMGMVLGLVGGGGSILTVPILVYLMEVKPVLATSYSLFVVGTTALIGTLLYIREKLVDYRMGMVFATPAFLGVFLVRRFGIPAIPEELGTFGSVVFSR
;
A
#
# COMPACT_ATOMS: atom_id res chain seq x y z
N MET A 1 10.58 -21.13 18.54
CA MET A 1 9.17 -21.40 18.20
C MET A 1 8.50 -20.20 17.53
N LEU A 2 8.56 -19.00 18.13
CA LEU A 2 8.00 -17.76 17.56
C LEU A 2 8.56 -17.38 16.17
N LEU A 3 9.87 -17.56 15.94
CA LEU A 3 10.50 -17.28 14.64
C LEU A 3 9.87 -18.11 13.51
N ILE A 4 9.73 -19.42 13.70
CA ILE A 4 9.17 -20.33 12.68
C ILE A 4 7.72 -19.97 12.35
N LEU A 5 6.91 -19.60 13.34
CA LEU A 5 5.57 -19.05 13.13
C LEU A 5 5.59 -17.75 12.32
N GLY A 6 6.56 -16.86 12.59
CA GLY A 6 6.75 -15.63 11.81
C GLY A 6 7.09 -15.90 10.34
N TRP A 7 8.01 -16.83 10.07
CA TRP A 7 8.36 -17.23 8.70
C TRP A 7 7.14 -17.85 7.97
N LEU A 8 6.41 -18.77 8.62
CA LEU A 8 5.19 -19.36 8.05
C LEU A 8 4.09 -18.33 7.80
N GLY A 9 3.88 -17.39 8.73
CA GLY A 9 2.94 -16.29 8.58
C GLY A 9 3.30 -15.37 7.41
N SER A 10 4.59 -15.05 7.24
CA SER A 10 5.05 -14.24 6.11
C SER A 10 4.89 -14.95 4.76
N LEU A 11 5.06 -16.27 4.71
CA LEU A 11 4.83 -17.07 3.50
C LEU A 11 3.35 -17.11 3.12
N LEU A 12 2.47 -17.41 4.09
CA LEU A 12 1.01 -17.41 3.88
C LEU A 12 0.51 -16.01 3.47
N MET A 13 1.06 -14.96 4.07
CA MET A 13 0.79 -13.59 3.65
C MET A 13 1.22 -13.35 2.20
N GLY A 14 2.43 -13.74 1.82
CA GLY A 14 2.91 -13.62 0.44
C GLY A 14 1.97 -14.29 -0.56
N MET A 15 1.45 -15.48 -0.21
CA MET A 15 0.44 -16.18 -1.03
C MET A 15 -0.89 -15.45 -1.11
N VAL A 16 -1.45 -15.01 0.03
CA VAL A 16 -2.73 -14.28 0.05
C VAL A 16 -2.63 -12.97 -0.74
N LEU A 17 -1.55 -12.21 -0.53
CA LEU A 17 -1.32 -10.95 -1.23
C LEU A 17 -1.10 -11.18 -2.74
N GLY A 18 -0.43 -12.27 -3.11
CA GLY A 18 -0.23 -12.67 -4.50
C GLY A 18 -1.52 -13.12 -5.20
N LEU A 19 -2.38 -13.86 -4.50
CA LEU A 19 -3.67 -14.36 -5.03
C LEU A 19 -4.72 -13.26 -5.20
N VAL A 20 -4.77 -12.30 -4.28
CA VAL A 20 -5.76 -11.21 -4.33
C VAL A 20 -5.50 -10.25 -5.50
N GLY A 21 -4.27 -10.19 -6.03
CA GLY A 21 -3.93 -9.57 -7.32
C GLY A 21 -4.19 -8.06 -7.47
N GLY A 22 -4.77 -7.39 -6.46
CA GLY A 22 -5.34 -6.02 -6.59
C GLY A 22 -4.77 -4.97 -5.63
N GLY A 23 -3.67 -5.23 -4.93
CA GLY A 23 -3.08 -4.28 -3.98
C GLY A 23 -3.18 -4.80 -2.55
N GLY A 24 -2.23 -5.65 -2.18
CA GLY A 24 -2.17 -6.29 -0.88
C GLY A 24 -2.11 -5.33 0.32
N SER A 25 -1.85 -4.03 0.10
CA SER A 25 -1.63 -3.02 1.14
C SER A 25 -2.80 -2.83 2.09
N ILE A 26 -4.03 -3.07 1.63
CA ILE A 26 -5.25 -3.05 2.47
C ILE A 26 -5.14 -4.06 3.62
N LEU A 27 -4.53 -5.22 3.34
CA LEU A 27 -4.31 -6.27 4.34
C LEU A 27 -2.93 -6.13 5.01
N THR A 28 -1.91 -5.68 4.29
CA THR A 28 -0.53 -5.64 4.83
C THR A 28 -0.37 -4.61 5.95
N VAL A 29 -1.03 -3.43 5.86
CA VAL A 29 -0.88 -2.39 6.89
C VAL A 29 -1.48 -2.82 8.24
N PRO A 30 -2.75 -3.27 8.32
CA PRO A 30 -3.31 -3.75 9.59
C PRO A 30 -2.49 -4.91 10.18
N ILE A 31 -1.99 -5.82 9.34
CA ILE A 31 -1.21 -6.96 9.84
C ILE A 31 0.15 -6.50 10.40
N LEU A 32 0.86 -5.59 9.72
CA LEU A 32 2.12 -5.05 10.23
C LEU A 32 1.93 -4.27 11.53
N VAL A 33 0.82 -3.53 11.67
CA VAL A 33 0.54 -2.73 12.86
C VAL A 33 0.04 -3.59 14.02
N TYR A 34 -0.98 -4.42 13.81
CA TYR A 34 -1.64 -5.17 14.87
C TYR A 34 -0.95 -6.49 15.22
N LEU A 35 -0.32 -7.15 14.25
CA LEU A 35 0.27 -8.48 14.43
C LEU A 35 1.78 -8.43 14.66
N MET A 36 2.47 -7.48 14.03
CA MET A 36 3.92 -7.31 14.16
C MET A 36 4.32 -6.10 15.02
N GLU A 37 3.33 -5.40 15.60
CA GLU A 37 3.53 -4.24 16.48
C GLU A 37 4.42 -3.14 15.87
N VAL A 38 4.45 -3.04 14.53
CA VAL A 38 5.24 -2.03 13.82
C VAL A 38 4.51 -0.69 13.87
N LYS A 39 5.25 0.39 14.12
CA LYS A 39 4.70 1.75 14.10
C LYS A 39 3.94 2.01 12.79
N PRO A 40 2.72 2.60 12.81
CA PRO A 40 1.89 2.79 11.61
C PRO A 40 2.60 3.49 10.44
N VAL A 41 3.46 4.47 10.74
CA VAL A 41 4.26 5.19 9.74
C VAL A 41 5.24 4.26 9.02
N LEU A 42 5.93 3.40 9.76
CA LEU A 42 6.86 2.41 9.20
C LEU A 42 6.12 1.29 8.47
N ALA A 43 5.00 0.81 9.05
CA ALA A 43 4.15 -0.21 8.45
C ALA A 43 3.63 0.19 7.07
N THR A 44 3.24 1.46 6.91
CA THR A 44 2.79 1.99 5.62
C THR A 44 3.91 1.92 4.58
N SER A 45 5.13 2.31 4.97
CA SER A 45 6.31 2.28 4.09
C SER A 45 6.69 0.86 3.67
N TYR A 46 6.73 -0.07 4.63
CA TYR A 46 6.99 -1.49 4.34
C TYR A 46 5.91 -2.12 3.47
N SER A 47 4.63 -1.78 3.69
CA SER A 47 3.54 -2.29 2.85
C SER A 47 3.70 -1.88 1.37
N LEU A 48 4.06 -0.61 1.12
CA LEU A 48 4.29 -0.09 -0.22
C LEU A 48 5.47 -0.80 -0.90
N PHE A 49 6.55 -1.06 -0.16
CA PHE A 49 7.70 -1.78 -0.67
C PHE A 49 7.37 -3.24 -1.02
N VAL A 50 6.67 -3.94 -0.11
CA VAL A 50 6.26 -5.34 -0.31
C VAL A 50 5.33 -5.45 -1.51
N VAL A 51 4.26 -4.65 -1.56
CA VAL A 51 3.26 -4.70 -2.64
C VAL A 51 3.85 -4.23 -3.97
N GLY A 52 4.71 -3.21 -3.97
CA GLY A 52 5.38 -2.76 -5.17
C GLY A 52 6.29 -3.84 -5.77
N THR A 53 7.05 -4.54 -4.92
CA THR A 53 7.96 -5.61 -5.35
C THR A 53 7.18 -6.83 -5.86
N THR A 54 6.13 -7.26 -5.16
CA THR A 54 5.31 -8.40 -5.60
C THR A 54 4.54 -8.10 -6.87
N ALA A 55 4.01 -6.87 -7.04
CA ALA A 55 3.35 -6.43 -8.27
C ALA A 55 4.32 -6.40 -9.45
N LEU A 56 5.57 -5.94 -9.24
CA LEU A 56 6.61 -5.92 -10.27
C LEU A 56 6.97 -7.34 -10.73
N ILE A 57 7.24 -8.24 -9.79
CA ILE A 57 7.56 -9.64 -10.09
C ILE A 57 6.36 -10.33 -10.77
N GLY A 58 5.14 -10.16 -10.24
CA GLY A 58 3.93 -10.71 -10.81
C GLY A 58 3.71 -10.24 -12.25
N THR A 59 3.84 -8.94 -12.50
CA THR A 59 3.75 -8.37 -13.85
C THR A 59 4.80 -8.99 -14.78
N LEU A 60 6.05 -9.11 -14.35
CA LEU A 60 7.11 -9.72 -15.17
C LEU A 60 6.81 -11.18 -15.54
N LEU A 61 6.24 -11.96 -14.61
CA LEU A 61 5.81 -13.33 -14.87
C LEU A 61 4.67 -13.38 -15.88
N TYR A 62 3.63 -12.54 -15.72
CA TYR A 62 2.51 -12.49 -16.66
C TYR A 62 2.91 -11.97 -18.05
N ILE A 63 3.90 -11.08 -18.14
CA ILE A 63 4.46 -10.63 -19.43
C ILE A 63 5.06 -11.82 -20.19
N ARG A 64 5.80 -12.70 -19.49
CA ARG A 64 6.38 -13.90 -20.11
C ARG A 64 5.32 -14.86 -20.62
N GLU A 65 4.21 -14.99 -19.90
CA GLU A 65 3.05 -15.79 -20.28
C GLU A 65 2.18 -15.11 -21.37
N LYS A 66 2.50 -13.87 -21.78
CA LYS A 66 1.70 -13.03 -22.71
C LYS A 66 0.25 -12.81 -22.27
N LEU A 67 0.00 -12.86 -20.96
CA LEU A 67 -1.34 -12.69 -20.38
C LEU A 67 -1.62 -11.22 -19.97
N VAL A 68 -0.74 -10.29 -20.32
CA VAL A 68 -0.87 -8.88 -19.94
C VAL A 68 -1.60 -8.09 -21.02
N ASP A 69 -2.74 -7.50 -20.64
CA ASP A 69 -3.41 -6.47 -21.43
C ASP A 69 -2.83 -5.09 -21.09
N TYR A 70 -1.92 -4.63 -21.95
CA TYR A 70 -1.28 -3.32 -21.82
C TYR A 70 -2.26 -2.15 -21.96
N ARG A 71 -3.36 -2.33 -22.70
CA ARG A 71 -4.37 -1.28 -22.89
C ARG A 71 -5.12 -1.05 -21.59
N MET A 72 -5.58 -2.13 -20.95
CA MET A 72 -6.18 -2.04 -19.62
C MET A 72 -5.18 -1.51 -18.59
N GLY A 73 -3.92 -1.97 -18.64
CA GLY A 73 -2.86 -1.47 -17.78
C GLY A 73 -2.68 0.05 -17.85
N MET A 74 -2.63 0.63 -19.06
CA MET A 74 -2.53 2.09 -19.23
C MET A 74 -3.79 2.83 -18.77
N VAL A 75 -4.98 2.31 -19.10
CA VAL A 75 -6.25 2.92 -18.70
C VAL A 75 -6.39 3.01 -17.17
N PHE A 76 -5.86 2.05 -16.42
CA PHE A 76 -5.83 2.11 -14.96
C PHE A 76 -4.65 2.92 -14.41
N ALA A 77 -3.46 2.82 -15.01
CA ALA A 77 -2.27 3.50 -14.52
C ALA A 77 -2.38 5.03 -14.64
N THR A 78 -2.86 5.55 -15.78
CA THR A 78 -2.93 6.99 -16.03
C THR A 78 -3.76 7.76 -14.98
N PRO A 79 -5.04 7.43 -14.72
CA PRO A 79 -5.82 8.13 -13.70
C PRO A 79 -5.28 7.90 -12.29
N ALA A 80 -4.70 6.73 -11.99
CA ALA A 80 -4.08 6.47 -10.69
C ALA A 80 -2.87 7.38 -10.43
N PHE A 81 -1.94 7.47 -11.39
CA PHE A 81 -0.79 8.35 -11.30
C PHE A 81 -1.19 9.83 -11.24
N LEU A 82 -2.13 10.26 -12.09
CA LEU A 82 -2.63 11.64 -12.08
C LEU A 82 -3.31 11.97 -10.76
N GLY A 83 -4.17 11.08 -10.24
CA GLY A 83 -4.84 11.28 -8.96
C GLY A 83 -3.86 11.43 -7.81
N VAL A 84 -2.87 10.53 -7.70
CA VAL A 84 -1.84 10.61 -6.66
C VAL A 84 -1.00 11.88 -6.80
N PHE A 85 -0.61 12.24 -8.03
CA PHE A 85 0.17 13.44 -8.30
C PHE A 85 -0.61 14.71 -7.91
N LEU A 86 -1.87 14.83 -8.34
CA LEU A 86 -2.73 15.97 -8.03
C LEU A 86 -2.99 16.09 -6.53
N VAL A 87 -3.30 14.99 -5.85
CA VAL A 87 -3.52 14.99 -4.40
C VAL A 87 -2.23 15.38 -3.67
N ARG A 88 -1.07 14.85 -4.06
CA ARG A 88 0.20 15.22 -3.40
C ARG A 88 0.64 16.66 -3.68
N ARG A 89 0.41 17.15 -4.89
CA ARG A 89 0.86 18.48 -5.33
C ARG A 89 -0.08 19.60 -4.91
N PHE A 90 -1.38 19.37 -4.94
CA PHE A 90 -2.41 20.39 -4.69
C PHE A 90 -3.27 20.05 -3.48
N GLY A 91 -3.61 18.78 -3.26
CA GLY A 91 -4.44 18.35 -2.13
C GLY A 91 -3.76 18.52 -0.78
N ILE A 92 -2.62 17.85 -0.55
CA ILE A 92 -1.89 17.90 0.73
C ILE A 92 -1.49 19.34 1.13
N PRO A 93 -0.99 20.19 0.22
CA PRO A 93 -0.67 21.58 0.57
C PRO A 93 -1.90 22.46 0.81
N ALA A 94 -3.08 22.07 0.30
CA ALA A 94 -4.33 22.81 0.52
C ALA A 94 -5.05 22.41 1.82
N ILE A 95 -4.57 21.40 2.55
CA ILE A 95 -5.12 21.03 3.86
C ILE A 95 -4.64 22.08 4.87
N PRO A 96 -5.55 22.86 5.49
CA PRO A 96 -5.19 23.79 6.56
C PRO A 96 -4.56 23.03 7.73
N GLU A 97 -3.46 23.53 8.28
CA GLU A 97 -2.78 22.92 9.43
C GLU A 97 -3.67 22.88 10.69
N GLU A 98 -4.68 23.75 10.74
CA GLU A 98 -5.73 23.72 11.75
C GLU A 98 -7.07 23.42 11.09
N LEU A 99 -7.59 22.20 11.31
CA LEU A 99 -8.91 21.76 10.81
C LEU A 99 -10.09 22.48 11.51
N GLY A 100 -9.82 23.41 12.41
CA GLY A 100 -10.78 24.22 13.15
C GLY A 100 -10.54 24.16 14.66
N THR A 101 -10.55 25.32 15.32
CA THR A 101 -10.44 25.45 16.76
C THR A 101 -11.83 25.27 17.39
N PHE A 102 -12.12 24.13 18.01
CA PHE A 102 -13.31 23.97 18.86
C PHE A 102 -12.98 24.47 20.28
N GLY A 103 -13.24 25.75 20.53
CA GLY A 103 -13.14 26.36 21.86
C GLY A 103 -11.70 26.60 22.32
N SER A 104 -11.08 25.61 22.99
CA SER A 104 -9.77 25.73 23.65
C SER A 104 -8.85 24.53 23.45
N VAL A 105 -9.15 23.63 22.50
CA VAL A 105 -8.31 22.46 22.19
C VAL A 105 -7.77 22.63 20.77
N VAL A 106 -6.49 22.97 20.67
CA VAL A 106 -5.76 23.08 19.41
C VAL A 106 -5.45 21.66 18.95
N PHE A 107 -6.18 21.18 17.95
CA PHE A 107 -5.89 19.88 17.33
C PHE A 107 -4.75 20.05 16.33
N SER A 108 -3.53 19.99 16.85
CA SER A 108 -2.29 19.91 16.06
C SER A 108 -2.02 18.45 15.66
N ARG A 109 -1.33 18.29 14.52
CA ARG A 109 -0.92 17.03 13.86
C ARG A 109 -0.45 15.89 14.76
#